data_AF-A0A6M6BHH8-F1
#
_entry.id   AF-A0A6M6BHH8-F1
#
_cell.length_a   1.000
_cell.length_b   1.000
_cell.length_c   1.000
_cell.angle_alpha   90.00
_cell.angle_beta   90.00
_cell.angle_gamma   90.00
#
_symmetry.space_group_name_H-M   'P 1'
#
loop_
_entity.id
_entity.type
_entity.pdbx_description
1 polymer ?
#
loop_
_entity_poly.entity_id
_entity_poly.type
_entity_poly.pdbx_seq_one_letter_code
_entity_poly.pdbx_strand_id
1 'polypeptide(L)'
;MRTSFALLLTLLLTGAALGQQPASPTLVSLVTQLQEQDGALPELPCKEARRTLPQLRQRYQRGLPAGATCYLTAVVLNEGATPEPVVVLVSSWQAGQVAGRIVRVGPNGQTVANAPTDFAEAAVVDWLLLRPDGSEEGNYLGKFFDLEERLAALSSK
;
A
#
# COMPACT_ATOMS: atom_id res chain seq x y z
N MET A 1 41.58 -2.81 -52.09
CA MET A 1 40.53 -1.79 -51.84
C MET A 1 39.57 -2.43 -50.84
N ARG A 2 39.71 -2.17 -49.52
CA ARG A 2 38.98 -1.14 -48.75
C ARG A 2 37.50 -1.14 -49.16
N THR A 3 36.56 -1.60 -48.34
CA THR A 3 36.08 -0.83 -47.18
C THR A 3 35.47 -1.70 -46.08
N SER A 4 35.85 -1.39 -44.84
CA SER A 4 35.24 -1.82 -43.60
C SER A 4 33.82 -1.27 -43.46
N PHE A 5 32.87 -2.07 -42.99
CA PHE A 5 31.62 -1.58 -42.42
C PHE A 5 31.66 -1.84 -40.92
N ALA A 6 31.89 -0.77 -40.15
CA ALA A 6 31.72 -0.75 -38.71
C ALA A 6 30.21 -0.69 -38.44
N LEU A 7 29.63 -1.76 -37.89
CA LEU A 7 28.26 -1.73 -37.42
C LEU A 7 28.25 -1.09 -36.02
N LEU A 8 27.70 0.12 -35.96
CA LEU A 8 27.56 0.91 -34.75
C LEU A 8 26.58 0.23 -33.79
N LEU A 9 27.04 0.04 -32.56
CA LEU A 9 26.31 -0.44 -31.40
C LEU A 9 25.35 0.67 -30.92
N THR A 10 24.03 0.51 -31.09
CA THR A 10 23.03 1.37 -30.44
C THR A 10 22.54 0.73 -29.15
N LEU A 11 23.14 1.12 -28.03
CA LEU A 11 22.58 0.89 -26.69
C LEU A 11 21.29 1.70 -26.56
N LEU A 12 20.14 1.03 -26.64
CA LEU A 12 18.87 1.59 -26.19
C LEU A 12 18.86 1.54 -24.65
N LEU A 13 19.23 2.66 -24.03
CA LEU A 13 18.95 2.94 -22.62
C LEU A 13 17.43 3.07 -22.46
N THR A 14 16.74 1.95 -22.22
CA THR A 14 15.39 1.98 -21.66
C THR A 14 15.51 2.48 -20.23
N GLY A 15 15.39 3.79 -20.05
CA GLY A 15 15.16 4.38 -18.75
C GLY A 15 13.93 3.73 -18.15
N ALA A 16 14.09 3.03 -17.03
CA ALA A 16 12.97 2.69 -16.18
C ALA A 16 12.35 4.02 -15.75
N ALA A 17 11.28 4.42 -16.42
CA ALA A 17 10.36 5.37 -15.84
C ALA A 17 9.90 4.72 -14.54
N LEU A 18 10.40 5.23 -13.41
CA LEU A 18 9.73 5.08 -12.13
C LEU A 18 8.37 5.75 -12.32
N GLY A 19 7.41 5.00 -12.84
CA GLY A 19 6.07 5.48 -13.11
C GLY A 19 5.54 6.07 -11.82
N GLN A 20 5.31 7.38 -11.82
CA GLN A 20 4.47 8.01 -10.81
C GLN A 20 3.11 7.36 -10.96
N GLN A 21 2.82 6.41 -10.08
CA GLN A 21 1.54 5.76 -10.04
C GLN A 21 0.51 6.85 -9.72
N PRO A 22 -0.57 6.99 -10.52
CA PRO A 22 -1.60 7.97 -10.24
C PRO A 22 -2.09 7.79 -8.79
N ALA A 23 -2.26 8.91 -8.08
CA ALA A 23 -2.74 8.88 -6.71
C ALA A 23 -4.08 8.14 -6.66
N SER A 24 -4.11 6.97 -6.01
CA SER A 24 -5.33 6.21 -5.77
C SER A 24 -6.16 6.96 -4.73
N PRO A 25 -7.38 7.45 -5.07
CA PRO A 25 -8.19 8.24 -4.14
C PRO A 25 -8.55 7.46 -2.87
N THR A 26 -8.76 6.16 -3.01
CA THR A 26 -9.04 5.24 -1.90
C THR A 26 -7.84 5.06 -0.97
N LEU A 27 -6.62 4.99 -1.52
CA LEU A 27 -5.40 4.96 -0.70
C LEU A 27 -5.21 6.29 0.04
N VAL A 28 -5.44 7.42 -0.62
CA VAL A 28 -5.38 8.75 0.03
C VAL A 28 -6.39 8.79 1.18
N SER A 29 -7.65 8.42 0.91
CA SER A 29 -8.71 8.36 1.92
C SER A 29 -8.30 7.49 3.10
N LEU A 30 -7.93 6.22 2.85
CA LEU A 30 -7.53 5.28 3.90
C LEU A 30 -6.41 5.84 4.79
N VAL A 31 -5.38 6.45 4.19
CA VAL A 31 -4.28 7.04 4.94
C VAL A 31 -4.78 8.21 5.79
N THR A 32 -5.58 9.12 5.21
CA THR A 32 -6.19 10.25 5.95
C THR A 32 -7.03 9.76 7.13
N GLN A 33 -7.96 8.83 6.90
CA GLN A 33 -8.83 8.32 7.97
C GLN A 33 -8.04 7.64 9.08
N LEU A 34 -6.99 6.88 8.76
CA LEU A 34 -6.14 6.26 9.80
C LEU A 34 -5.31 7.28 10.58
N GLN A 35 -4.95 8.42 9.97
CA GLN A 35 -4.25 9.51 10.67
C GLN A 35 -5.19 10.31 11.59
N GLU A 36 -6.46 10.40 11.25
CA GLU A 36 -7.48 11.13 12.02
C GLU A 36 -8.22 10.24 13.02
N GLN A 37 -8.09 8.92 12.90
CA GLN A 37 -8.81 7.99 13.75
C GLN A 37 -8.23 7.94 15.16
N ASP A 38 -9.05 8.35 16.12
CA ASP A 38 -8.81 8.13 17.53
C ASP A 38 -9.42 6.80 18.00
N GLY A 39 -8.63 6.00 18.72
CA GLY A 39 -9.11 4.79 19.39
C GLY A 39 -8.91 3.49 18.61
N ALA A 40 -9.71 2.48 18.95
CA ALA A 40 -9.56 1.14 18.40
C ALA A 40 -10.04 1.04 16.95
N LEU A 41 -9.33 0.25 16.14
CA LEU A 41 -9.78 -0.09 14.79
C LEU A 41 -11.04 -0.98 14.82
N PRO A 42 -11.95 -0.83 13.86
CA PRO A 42 -13.17 -1.64 13.79
C PRO A 42 -12.84 -3.13 13.63
N GLU A 43 -13.39 -3.97 14.50
CA GLU A 43 -13.01 -5.38 14.62
C GLU A 43 -13.37 -6.20 13.37
N LEU A 44 -14.59 -6.02 12.85
CA LEU A 44 -15.12 -6.81 11.73
C LEU A 44 -14.28 -6.69 10.44
N PRO A 45 -13.98 -5.49 9.90
CA PRO A 45 -13.12 -5.38 8.72
C PRO A 45 -11.71 -5.91 8.99
N CYS A 46 -11.14 -5.68 10.18
CA CYS A 46 -9.83 -6.22 10.54
C CYS A 46 -9.83 -7.77 10.56
N LYS A 47 -10.93 -8.38 11.00
CA LYS A 47 -11.08 -9.84 11.02
C LYS A 47 -11.15 -10.42 9.61
N GLU A 48 -11.92 -9.81 8.71
CA GLU A 48 -12.00 -10.24 7.32
C GLU A 48 -10.69 -10.06 6.56
N ALA A 49 -9.97 -8.97 6.82
CA ALA A 49 -8.66 -8.77 6.24
C ALA A 49 -7.66 -9.84 6.71
N ARG A 50 -7.61 -10.13 8.02
CA ARG A 50 -6.76 -11.18 8.58
C ARG A 50 -7.10 -12.56 8.03
N ARG A 51 -8.37 -12.86 7.78
CA ARG A 51 -8.82 -14.13 7.18
C ARG A 51 -8.23 -14.34 5.78
N THR A 52 -8.05 -13.27 5.01
CA THR A 52 -7.58 -13.31 3.62
C THR A 52 -6.09 -13.00 3.46
N LEU A 53 -5.44 -12.50 4.51
CA LEU A 53 -4.00 -12.18 4.53
C LEU A 53 -3.10 -13.35 4.08
N PRO A 54 -3.32 -14.63 4.50
CA PRO A 54 -2.47 -15.73 4.03
C PRO A 54 -2.49 -15.91 2.51
N GLN A 55 -3.62 -15.62 1.86
CA GLN A 55 -3.76 -15.71 0.40
C GLN A 55 -2.99 -14.58 -0.29
N LEU A 56 -3.05 -13.35 0.25
CA LEU A 56 -2.21 -12.25 -0.24
C LEU A 56 -0.72 -12.59 -0.08
N ARG A 57 -0.29 -13.05 1.10
CA ARG A 57 1.10 -13.42 1.38
C ARG A 57 1.61 -14.46 0.38
N GLN A 58 0.82 -15.50 0.13
CA GLN A 58 1.17 -16.54 -0.84
C GLN A 58 1.33 -15.99 -2.27
N ARG A 59 0.51 -15.00 -2.66
CA ARG A 59 0.64 -14.31 -3.95
C ARG A 59 1.88 -13.43 -3.99
N TYR A 60 2.14 -12.66 -2.93
CA TYR A 60 3.35 -11.83 -2.81
C TYR A 60 4.62 -12.68 -2.96
N GLN A 61 4.68 -13.83 -2.28
CA GLN A 61 5.81 -14.76 -2.35
C GLN A 61 6.03 -15.39 -3.73
N ARG A 62 4.97 -15.49 -4.56
CA ARG A 62 5.06 -15.99 -5.94
C ARG A 62 5.40 -14.89 -6.95
N GLY A 63 5.45 -13.64 -6.52
CA GLY A 63 5.49 -12.47 -7.39
C GLY A 63 4.08 -11.95 -7.67
N LEU A 64 3.91 -10.64 -7.53
CA LEU A 64 2.69 -9.94 -7.87
C LEU A 64 2.60 -9.70 -9.38
N PRO A 65 1.38 -9.48 -9.93
CA PRO A 65 1.22 -9.02 -11.30
C PRO A 65 2.06 -7.77 -11.59
N ALA A 66 2.56 -7.65 -12.82
CA ALA A 66 3.39 -6.51 -13.20
C ALA A 66 2.68 -5.17 -12.92
N GLY A 67 3.38 -4.27 -12.22
CA GLY A 67 2.86 -2.96 -11.81
C GLY A 67 1.86 -2.98 -10.64
N ALA A 68 1.48 -4.14 -10.12
CA ALA A 68 0.66 -4.20 -8.91
C ALA A 68 1.49 -3.79 -7.69
N THR A 69 0.87 -3.05 -6.79
CA THR A 69 1.50 -2.53 -5.57
C THR A 69 0.78 -3.07 -4.33
N CYS A 70 1.55 -3.61 -3.39
CA CYS A 70 1.05 -4.16 -2.14
C CYS A 70 1.26 -3.17 -0.99
N TYR A 71 0.16 -2.86 -0.32
CA TYR A 71 0.12 -2.07 0.89
C TYR A 71 -0.41 -2.92 2.04
N LEU A 72 0.14 -2.72 3.23
CA LEU A 72 -0.37 -3.34 4.47
C LEU A 72 -0.70 -2.24 5.45
N THR A 73 -1.85 -2.34 6.11
CA THR A 73 -2.13 -1.57 7.31
C THR A 73 -1.65 -2.37 8.50
N ALA A 74 -0.78 -1.78 9.32
CA ALA A 74 -0.22 -2.42 10.50
C ALA A 74 -0.22 -1.48 11.69
N VAL A 75 -0.29 -2.04 12.90
CA VAL A 75 -0.11 -1.27 14.13
C VAL A 75 1.36 -1.30 14.51
N VAL A 76 2.04 -0.16 14.39
CA VAL A 76 3.46 0.02 14.72
C VAL A 76 3.61 0.96 15.91
N LEU A 77 4.80 1.00 16.53
CA LEU A 77 5.08 1.98 17.56
C LEU A 77 5.60 3.26 16.92
N ASN A 78 5.03 4.40 17.30
CA ASN A 78 5.56 5.71 16.94
C ASN A 78 6.77 6.09 17.81
N GLU A 79 7.33 7.29 17.58
CA GLU A 79 8.49 7.80 18.32
C GLU A 79 8.27 7.87 19.84
N GLY A 80 7.02 8.07 20.27
CA GLY A 80 6.60 8.07 21.67
C GLY A 80 6.27 6.68 22.23
N ALA A 81 6.65 5.61 21.53
CA ALA A 81 6.29 4.23 21.86
C ALA A 81 4.77 3.98 22.01
N THR A 82 3.96 4.79 21.33
CA THR A 82 2.51 4.62 21.28
C THR A 82 2.13 3.82 20.03
N PRO A 83 1.26 2.80 20.16
CA PRO A 83 0.75 2.08 19.00
C PRO A 83 -0.03 3.01 18.06
N GLU A 84 0.33 3.05 16.79
CA GLU A 84 -0.37 3.77 15.74
C GLU A 84 -0.64 2.87 14.54
N PRO A 85 -1.86 2.92 13.95
CA PRO A 85 -2.12 2.27 12.69
C PRO A 85 -1.50 3.07 11.54
N VAL A 86 -0.75 2.39 10.68
CA VAL A 86 -0.09 2.99 9.52
C VAL A 86 -0.30 2.16 8.27
N VAL A 87 -0.40 2.81 7.12
CA VAL A 87 -0.32 2.14 5.82
C VAL A 87 1.13 2.07 5.39
N VAL A 88 1.58 0.89 4.95
CA VAL A 88 2.96 0.60 4.59
C VAL A 88 3.01 0.07 3.17
N LEU A 89 3.79 0.72 2.31
CA LEU A 89 4.21 0.19 1.02
C LEU A 89 5.24 -0.92 1.25
N VAL A 90 4.88 -2.16 0.90
CA VAL A 90 5.70 -3.34 1.21
C VAL A 90 6.89 -3.44 0.27
N SER A 91 8.10 -3.50 0.82
CA SER A 91 9.34 -3.76 0.06
C SER A 91 9.85 -5.19 0.24
N SER A 92 9.58 -5.83 1.37
CA SER A 92 9.89 -7.25 1.58
C SER A 92 8.92 -7.90 2.56
N TRP A 93 8.69 -9.20 2.39
CA TRP A 93 7.86 -10.00 3.28
C TRP A 93 8.37 -11.44 3.32
N GLN A 94 9.05 -11.80 4.41
CA GLN A 94 9.70 -13.09 4.57
C GLN A 94 9.81 -13.49 6.04
N ALA A 95 9.74 -14.80 6.33
CA ALA A 95 9.90 -15.34 7.67
C ALA A 95 9.00 -14.67 8.75
N GLY A 96 7.77 -14.28 8.38
CA GLY A 96 6.82 -13.61 9.28
C GLY A 96 7.21 -12.17 9.64
N GLN A 97 8.17 -11.59 8.94
CA GLN A 97 8.59 -10.19 9.06
C GLN A 97 8.26 -9.44 7.77
N VAL A 98 7.85 -8.19 7.92
CA VAL A 98 7.56 -7.27 6.84
C VAL A 98 8.49 -6.07 6.98
N ALA A 99 9.06 -5.63 5.87
CA ALA A 99 9.71 -4.33 5.79
C ALA A 99 9.08 -3.51 4.67
N GLY A 100 9.07 -2.19 4.85
CA GLY A 100 8.46 -1.29 3.89
C GLY A 100 8.68 0.17 4.24
N ARG A 101 7.84 1.02 3.65
CA ARG A 101 7.84 2.46 3.89
C ARG A 101 6.45 2.92 4.25
N ILE A 102 6.33 3.63 5.37
CA ILE A 102 5.08 4.24 5.82
C ILE A 102 4.63 5.26 4.78
N VAL A 103 3.37 5.17 4.42
CA VAL A 103 2.67 6.05 3.48
C VAL A 103 1.98 7.16 4.29
N ARG A 104 2.20 8.40 3.87
CA ARG A 104 1.55 9.60 4.41
C ARG A 104 0.94 10.41 3.28
N VAL A 105 -0.07 11.24 3.56
CA VAL A 105 -0.55 12.23 2.61
C VAL A 105 0.33 13.48 2.69
N GLY A 106 0.89 13.88 1.56
CA GLY A 106 1.70 15.09 1.43
C GLY A 106 0.85 16.36 1.26
N PRO A 107 1.47 17.56 1.31
CA PRO A 107 0.75 18.84 1.20
C PRO A 107 -0.01 19.04 -0.12
N ASN A 108 0.36 18.30 -1.17
CA ASN A 108 -0.29 18.31 -2.48
C ASN A 108 -1.47 17.32 -2.60
N GLY A 109 -1.88 16.68 -1.49
CA GLY A 109 -2.94 15.68 -1.46
C GLY A 109 -2.55 14.33 -2.07
N GLN A 110 -1.27 14.11 -2.38
CA GLN A 110 -0.77 12.84 -2.91
C GLN A 110 -0.10 12.01 -1.81
N THR A 111 -0.12 10.69 -1.97
CA THR A 111 0.57 9.79 -1.04
C THR A 111 2.08 9.78 -1.29
N VAL A 112 2.84 9.76 -0.21
CA VAL A 112 4.30 9.70 -0.22
C VAL A 112 4.75 8.60 0.73
N ALA A 113 5.63 7.71 0.28
CA ALA A 113 6.17 6.63 1.08
C ALA A 113 7.65 6.92 1.43
N ASN A 114 7.92 7.47 2.62
CA ASN A 114 9.24 8.02 2.96
C ASN A 114 9.88 7.50 4.25
N ALA A 115 9.11 7.12 5.27
CA ALA A 115 9.66 6.63 6.53
C ALA A 115 9.82 5.10 6.48
N PRO A 116 11.04 4.55 6.63
CA PRO A 116 11.21 3.09 6.69
C PRO A 116 10.59 2.51 7.95
N THR A 117 10.09 1.28 7.87
CA THR A 117 9.56 0.54 9.02
C THR A 117 9.70 -0.97 8.80
N ASP A 118 9.83 -1.70 9.91
CA ASP A 118 9.78 -3.14 9.98
C ASP A 118 8.85 -3.58 11.12
N PHE A 119 8.14 -4.68 10.91
CA PHE A 119 7.20 -5.23 11.89
C PHE A 119 6.89 -6.70 11.61
N ALA A 120 6.44 -7.39 12.65
CA ALA A 120 5.94 -8.76 12.54
C ALA A 120 4.63 -8.81 11.75
N GLU A 121 4.42 -9.84 10.93
CA GLU A 121 3.17 -10.08 10.19
C GLU A 121 1.93 -10.07 11.11
N ALA A 122 2.10 -10.45 12.37
CA ALA A 122 1.03 -10.41 13.38
C ALA A 122 0.50 -8.99 13.67
N ALA A 123 1.27 -7.94 13.38
CA ALA A 123 0.86 -6.55 13.52
C ALA A 123 -0.06 -6.08 12.39
N VAL A 124 -0.21 -6.86 11.32
CA VAL A 124 -1.07 -6.52 10.18
C VAL A 124 -2.53 -6.61 10.57
N VAL A 125 -3.28 -5.56 10.23
CA VAL A 125 -4.72 -5.42 10.50
C VAL A 125 -5.54 -5.30 9.23
N ASP A 126 -4.96 -4.81 8.12
CA ASP A 126 -5.59 -4.80 6.80
C ASP A 126 -4.55 -4.90 5.68
N TRP A 127 -4.99 -5.12 4.45
CA TRP A 127 -4.14 -5.17 3.27
C TRP A 127 -4.84 -4.62 2.04
N LEU A 128 -4.08 -4.02 1.13
CA LEU A 128 -4.56 -3.51 -0.15
C LEU A 128 -3.60 -3.91 -1.26
N LEU A 129 -4.12 -4.57 -2.29
CA LEU A 129 -3.40 -4.78 -3.54
C LEU A 129 -4.00 -3.87 -4.61
N LEU A 130 -3.24 -2.87 -5.03
CA LEU A 130 -3.64 -1.91 -6.06
C LEU A 130 -3.03 -2.33 -7.39
N ARG A 131 -3.85 -2.49 -8.43
CA ARG A 131 -3.40 -2.84 -9.78
C ARG A 131 -3.21 -1.59 -10.65
N PRO A 132 -2.45 -1.69 -11.77
CA PRO A 132 -2.25 -0.56 -12.69
C PRO A 132 -3.52 -0.01 -13.33
N ASP A 133 -4.56 -0.85 -13.47
CA ASP A 133 -5.87 -0.46 -13.99
C ASP A 133 -6.75 0.26 -12.94
N GLY A 134 -6.22 0.50 -11.74
CA GLY A 134 -6.92 1.11 -10.62
C GLY A 134 -7.81 0.13 -9.84
N SER A 135 -7.89 -1.15 -10.24
CA SER A 135 -8.65 -2.13 -9.48
C SER A 135 -7.97 -2.49 -8.16
N GLU A 136 -8.79 -2.69 -7.14
CA GLU A 136 -8.36 -2.97 -5.79
C GLU A 136 -8.82 -4.35 -5.31
N GLU A 137 -7.93 -5.03 -4.61
CA GLU A 137 -8.29 -6.17 -3.77
C GLU A 137 -7.98 -5.88 -2.30
N GLY A 138 -8.76 -6.46 -1.40
CA GLY A 138 -8.65 -6.18 0.03
C GLY A 138 -9.29 -4.84 0.37
N ASN A 139 -8.55 -4.00 1.09
CA ASN A 139 -8.95 -2.67 1.56
C ASN A 139 -10.23 -2.72 2.40
N TYR A 140 -10.27 -3.64 3.37
CA TYR A 140 -11.45 -3.86 4.18
C TYR A 140 -11.73 -2.67 5.11
N LEU A 141 -10.69 -2.06 5.67
CA LEU A 141 -10.82 -0.85 6.49
C LEU A 141 -11.27 0.34 5.64
N GLY A 142 -10.63 0.59 4.50
CA GLY A 142 -11.00 1.74 3.66
C GLY A 142 -12.43 1.64 3.14
N LYS A 143 -12.88 0.44 2.74
CA LYS A 143 -14.28 0.19 2.35
C LYS A 143 -15.26 0.36 3.51
N PHE A 144 -14.85 0.00 4.72
CA PHE A 144 -15.66 0.21 5.91
C PHE A 144 -15.80 1.72 6.20
N PHE A 145 -14.71 2.49 6.18
CA PHE A 145 -14.77 3.93 6.40
C PHE A 145 -15.60 4.66 5.35
N ASP A 146 -15.47 4.32 4.06
CA ASP A 146 -16.31 4.87 2.99
C ASP A 146 -17.80 4.60 3.26
N LEU A 147 -18.15 3.39 3.71
CA LEU A 147 -19.53 3.05 4.02
C LEU A 147 -20.08 3.84 5.21
N GLU A 148 -19.31 3.96 6.30
CA GLU A 148 -19.69 4.74 7.48
C GLU A 148 -19.91 6.22 7.15
N GLU A 149 -19.01 6.83 6.37
CA GLU A 149 -19.13 8.22 5.92
C GLU A 149 -20.41 8.42 5.10
N ARG A 150 -20.69 7.51 4.17
CA ARG A 150 -21.90 7.57 3.33
C ARG A 150 -23.18 7.37 4.14
N LEU A 151 -23.17 6.49 5.14
CA LEU A 151 -24.30 6.29 6.04
C LEU A 151 -24.56 7.55 6.87
N ALA A 152 -23.52 8.15 7.45
CA ALA A 152 -23.63 9.39 8.22
C ALA A 152 -24.20 10.56 7.38
N ALA A 153 -23.77 10.67 6.11
CA ALA A 153 -24.27 11.67 5.18
C ALA A 153 -25.75 11.47 4.80
N LEU A 154 -26.26 10.24 4.84
CA LEU A 154 -27.67 9.93 4.60
C LEU A 154 -28.53 10.18 5.85
N SER A 155 -28.02 9.92 7.05
CA SER A 155 -28.73 10.14 8.32
C SER A 155 -28.80 11.61 8.75
N SER A 156 -27.96 12.46 8.16
CA SER A 156 -27.93 13.91 8.42
C SER A 156 -28.86 14.72 7.50
N LYS A 157 -29.68 14.05 6.68
CA LYS A 157 -30.71 14.64 5.81
C LYS A 157 -32.10 14.33 6.35
#